data_AF-A0A285LG41-F1
#
_entry.id   AF-A0A285LG41-F1
#
_cell.length_a   1.000
_cell.length_b   1.000
_cell.length_c   1.000
_cell.angle_alpha   90.00
_cell.angle_beta   90.00
_cell.angle_gamma   90.00
#
_symmetry.space_group_name_H-M   'P 1'
#
loop_
_entity.id
_entity.type
_entity.pdbx_description
1 polymer ?
#
loop_
_entity_poly.entity_id
_entity_poly.type
_entity_poly.pdbx_seq_one_letter_code
_entity_poly.pdbx_strand_id
1 'polypeptide(L)'
;MSEEPEIVESVSFPAADAVTSEAPRYRDINGIGVTDKFIAFMQQALHGRLPELGEVAEADPQIRYLAEELTVVHLPEWRNPAGRKLADPTVTSIKGAPRLADYLFQRGWRHHPELEQIRWVPTPGGPPGPYDTGLHVTPDENGEWPMPDPEEFYDIDDIDVRQLEDGTWAAAHPRGLAFQAPTKSEAYAGLVEKIRTKIKEARDGVEG
;
A
#
# COMPACT_ATOMS: atom_id res chain seq x y z
N MET A 1 34.08 -43.28 27.18
CA MET A 1 34.62 -42.00 27.67
C MET A 1 34.35 -40.99 26.58
N SER A 2 33.28 -40.21 26.74
CA SER A 2 32.92 -39.12 25.83
C SER A 2 32.99 -37.86 26.67
N GLU A 3 33.90 -36.96 26.29
CA GLU A 3 34.13 -35.68 26.95
C GLU A 3 32.97 -34.73 26.64
N GLU A 4 32.37 -34.16 27.68
CA GLU A 4 31.38 -33.09 27.58
C GLU A 4 32.11 -31.76 27.29
N PRO A 5 31.61 -30.92 26.36
CA PRO A 5 32.19 -29.60 26.16
C PRO A 5 31.83 -28.67 27.33
N GLU A 6 32.86 -28.18 28.00
CA GLU A 6 32.85 -27.17 29.06
C GLU A 6 32.25 -25.85 28.53
N ILE A 7 31.08 -25.47 29.04
CA ILE A 7 30.48 -24.17 28.75
C ILE A 7 31.08 -23.14 29.72
N VAL A 8 31.85 -22.22 29.15
CA VAL A 8 32.51 -21.10 29.82
C VAL A 8 31.47 -20.06 30.27
N GLU A 9 31.55 -19.71 31.55
CA GLU A 9 30.97 -18.54 32.26
C GLU A 9 29.94 -17.67 31.52
N SER A 10 28.69 -17.71 31.98
CA SER A 10 27.68 -16.73 31.61
C SER A 10 27.93 -15.40 32.32
N VAL A 11 28.17 -14.36 31.53
CA VAL A 11 28.27 -12.97 32.01
C VAL A 11 26.86 -12.46 32.35
N SER A 12 26.64 -12.15 33.63
CA SER A 12 25.41 -11.53 34.14
C SER A 12 25.53 -10.00 34.11
N PHE A 13 24.53 -9.31 33.55
CA PHE A 13 24.38 -7.86 33.67
C PHE A 13 23.26 -7.55 34.67
N PRO A 14 23.50 -6.76 35.73
CA PRO A 14 22.49 -6.42 36.72
C PRO A 14 21.70 -5.19 36.26
N ALA A 15 20.61 -5.42 35.54
CA ALA A 15 19.54 -4.43 35.34
C ALA A 15 18.23 -5.16 34.98
N ALA A 16 17.79 -6.06 35.84
CA ALA A 16 16.52 -6.76 35.71
C ALA A 16 15.89 -6.98 37.09
N ASP A 17 15.73 -5.90 37.85
CA ASP A 17 14.76 -5.87 38.94
C ASP A 17 13.68 -4.85 38.58
N ALA A 18 12.43 -5.32 38.63
CA ALA A 18 11.17 -4.62 38.37
C ALA A 18 10.63 -4.56 36.93
N VAL A 19 10.51 -5.70 36.25
CA VAL A 19 9.25 -6.07 35.56
C VAL A 19 9.11 -7.59 35.62
N THR A 20 8.16 -8.11 36.39
CA THR A 20 7.79 -9.54 36.38
C THR A 20 7.33 -9.94 34.97
N SER A 21 8.20 -10.59 34.21
CA SER A 21 7.90 -11.15 32.90
C SER A 21 7.15 -12.47 33.04
N GLU A 22 5.83 -12.43 33.20
CA GLU A 22 5.02 -13.58 32.81
C GLU A 22 4.82 -13.53 31.30
N ALA A 23 5.52 -14.40 30.57
CA ALA A 23 5.24 -14.64 29.16
C ALA A 23 3.74 -14.96 28.99
N PRO A 24 3.02 -14.33 28.03
CA PRO A 24 1.58 -14.55 27.91
C PRO A 24 1.30 -16.02 27.60
N ARG A 25 0.54 -16.68 28.49
CA ARG A 25 0.04 -18.03 28.25
C ARG A 25 -1.04 -17.96 27.18
N TYR A 26 -0.78 -18.59 26.05
CA TYR A 26 -1.76 -18.76 24.97
C TYR A 26 -2.57 -20.04 25.24
N ARG A 27 -3.89 -19.95 25.15
CA ARG A 27 -4.79 -21.11 25.05
C ARG A 27 -5.18 -21.28 23.61
N ASP A 28 -5.14 -22.51 23.13
CA ASP A 28 -5.65 -22.85 21.81
C ASP A 28 -7.17 -22.99 21.89
N ILE A 29 -7.90 -22.15 21.15
CA ILE A 29 -9.33 -22.34 20.89
C ILE A 29 -9.49 -22.44 19.37
N ASN A 30 -9.82 -23.62 18.87
CA ASN A 30 -10.04 -23.91 17.44
C ASN A 30 -8.85 -23.58 16.51
N GLY A 31 -7.62 -23.83 16.95
CA GLY A 31 -6.40 -23.59 16.17
C GLY A 31 -5.89 -22.15 16.24
N ILE A 32 -6.48 -21.30 17.09
CA ILE A 32 -6.07 -19.91 17.29
C ILE A 32 -5.55 -19.77 18.72
N GLY A 33 -4.28 -19.42 18.85
CA GLY A 33 -3.68 -19.07 20.12
C GLY A 33 -4.24 -17.75 20.64
N VAL A 34 -5.08 -17.80 21.66
CA VAL A 34 -5.67 -16.62 22.32
C VAL A 34 -5.12 -16.47 23.74
N THR A 35 -4.81 -15.24 24.12
CA THR A 35 -4.34 -14.94 25.48
C THR A 35 -5.52 -14.89 26.45
N ASP A 36 -5.28 -15.20 27.72
CA ASP A 36 -6.31 -15.13 28.77
C ASP A 36 -6.94 -13.71 28.86
N LYS A 37 -6.16 -12.66 28.55
CA LYS A 37 -6.62 -11.27 28.47
C LYS A 37 -7.63 -11.05 27.34
N PHE A 38 -7.41 -11.67 26.18
CA PHE A 38 -8.33 -11.59 25.05
C PHE A 38 -9.63 -12.36 25.30
N ILE A 39 -9.56 -13.52 25.96
CA ILE A 39 -10.75 -14.28 26.38
C ILE A 39 -11.58 -13.48 27.36
N ALA A 40 -10.94 -12.85 28.37
CA ALA A 40 -11.63 -11.99 29.33
C ALA A 40 -12.30 -10.77 28.66
N PHE A 41 -11.62 -10.16 27.69
CA PHE A 41 -12.18 -9.07 26.88
C PHE A 41 -13.42 -9.52 26.08
N MET A 42 -13.37 -10.68 25.42
CA MET A 42 -14.50 -11.23 24.66
C MET A 42 -15.70 -11.56 25.57
N GLN A 43 -15.45 -12.10 26.76
CA GLN A 43 -16.50 -12.36 27.76
C GLN A 43 -17.14 -11.05 28.26
N GLN A 44 -16.33 -10.02 28.50
CA GLN A 44 -16.79 -8.69 28.87
C GLN A 44 -17.64 -8.03 27.77
N ALA A 45 -17.21 -8.14 26.51
CA ALA A 45 -17.97 -7.67 25.34
C ALA A 45 -19.31 -8.39 25.18
N LEU A 46 -19.36 -9.72 25.33
CA LEU A 46 -20.59 -10.53 25.28
C LEU A 46 -21.59 -10.15 26.39
N HIS A 47 -21.10 -9.64 27.52
CA HIS A 47 -21.93 -9.16 28.63
C HIS A 47 -22.25 -7.67 28.55
N GLY A 48 -21.98 -7.01 27.41
CA GLY A 48 -22.28 -5.59 27.19
C GLY A 48 -21.47 -4.64 28.07
N ARG A 49 -20.37 -5.13 28.66
CA ARG A 49 -19.47 -4.37 29.52
C ARG A 49 -18.11 -4.32 28.86
N LEU A 50 -18.00 -3.62 27.73
CA LEU A 50 -16.69 -3.32 27.18
C LEU A 50 -15.91 -2.55 28.27
N PRO A 51 -14.68 -2.94 28.60
CA PRO A 51 -13.87 -2.17 29.52
C PRO A 51 -13.74 -0.76 28.94
N GLU A 52 -13.89 0.26 29.79
CA GLU A 52 -13.50 1.61 29.43
C GLU A 52 -12.04 1.53 29.00
N LEU A 53 -11.81 1.67 27.69
CA LEU A 53 -10.50 1.97 27.17
C LEU A 53 -10.16 3.27 27.88
N GLY A 54 -9.26 3.24 28.86
CA GLY A 54 -8.77 4.45 29.53
C GLY A 54 -8.19 5.42 28.49
N GLU A 55 -7.62 6.54 28.92
CA GLU A 55 -7.06 7.52 27.98
C GLU A 55 -6.11 6.85 26.97
N VAL A 56 -6.59 6.67 25.74
CA VAL A 56 -5.80 6.18 24.63
C VAL A 56 -4.94 7.36 24.25
N ALA A 57 -3.65 7.32 24.60
CA ALA A 57 -2.71 8.33 24.20
C ALA A 57 -2.84 8.55 22.68
N GLU A 58 -3.11 9.78 22.27
CA GLU A 58 -3.15 10.12 20.85
C GLU A 58 -1.82 9.72 20.21
N ALA A 59 -1.89 8.96 19.13
CA ALA A 59 -0.69 8.55 18.41
C ALA A 59 0.01 9.80 17.87
N ASP A 60 1.32 9.88 18.05
CA ASP A 60 2.15 10.95 17.48
C ASP A 60 1.81 11.13 15.99
N PRO A 61 1.53 12.35 15.51
CA PRO A 61 1.17 12.59 14.11
C PRO A 61 2.17 12.01 13.11
N GLN A 62 3.47 11.95 13.45
CA GLN A 62 4.50 11.37 12.59
C GLN A 62 4.39 9.84 12.52
N ILE A 63 4.03 9.18 13.63
CA ILE A 63 3.76 7.74 13.65
C ILE A 63 2.52 7.44 12.83
N ARG A 64 1.47 8.26 12.95
CA ARG A 64 0.25 8.11 12.17
C ARG A 64 0.52 8.24 10.67
N TYR A 65 1.23 9.29 10.26
CA TYR A 65 1.59 9.51 8.86
C TYR A 65 2.37 8.31 8.29
N LEU A 66 3.42 7.87 9.00
CA LEU A 66 4.20 6.72 8.58
C LEU A 66 3.37 5.42 8.54
N ALA A 67 2.41 5.26 9.44
CA ALA A 67 1.50 4.12 9.43
C ALA A 67 0.58 4.13 8.21
N GLU A 68 0.08 5.29 7.82
CA GLU A 68 -0.75 5.47 6.62
C GLU A 68 0.06 5.09 5.36
N GLU A 69 1.28 5.61 5.21
CA GLU A 69 2.20 5.27 4.10
C GLU A 69 2.54 3.76 4.03
N LEU A 70 2.75 3.12 5.18
CA LEU A 70 3.09 1.69 5.24
C LEU A 70 1.86 0.77 5.05
N THR A 71 0.64 1.29 5.23
CA THR A 71 -0.57 0.48 5.11
C THR A 71 -0.77 0.03 3.67
N VAL A 72 -0.59 0.93 2.72
CA VAL A 72 -0.62 0.66 1.28
C VAL A 72 0.56 1.37 0.63
N VAL A 73 1.56 0.60 0.20
CA VAL A 73 2.75 1.13 -0.46
C VAL A 73 2.61 0.95 -1.96
N HIS A 74 2.60 2.07 -2.68
CA HIS A 74 2.57 2.12 -4.14
C HIS A 74 4.00 2.17 -4.68
N LEU A 75 4.44 1.10 -5.33
CA LEU A 75 5.77 0.98 -5.89
C LEU A 75 5.75 1.30 -7.39
N PRO A 76 6.64 2.18 -7.88
CA PRO A 76 6.72 2.51 -9.29
C PRO A 76 7.24 1.32 -10.11
N GLU A 77 7.14 1.44 -11.43
CA GLU A 77 7.85 0.55 -12.33
C GLU A 77 9.35 0.56 -12.02
N TRP A 78 9.94 -0.61 -11.83
CA TRP A 78 11.37 -0.71 -11.55
C TRP A 78 12.14 -0.97 -12.84
N ARG A 79 13.09 -0.08 -13.16
CA ARG A 79 13.99 -0.20 -14.30
C ARG A 79 15.45 -0.26 -13.85
N ASN A 80 16.28 -0.93 -14.64
CA ASN A 80 17.72 -0.88 -14.47
C ASN A 80 18.29 0.45 -15.04
N PRO A 81 19.57 0.78 -14.77
CA PRO A 81 20.21 1.98 -15.34
C PRO A 81 20.27 2.04 -16.87
N ALA A 82 20.09 0.89 -17.55
CA ALA A 82 20.04 0.80 -19.01
C ALA A 82 18.60 0.92 -19.56
N GLY A 83 17.61 1.26 -18.72
CA GLY A 83 16.21 1.46 -19.12
C GLY A 83 15.38 0.18 -19.27
N ARG A 84 15.96 -1.01 -19.05
CA ARG A 84 15.22 -2.27 -19.09
C ARG A 84 14.33 -2.41 -17.87
N LYS A 85 13.05 -2.71 -18.11
CA LYS A 85 12.07 -3.05 -17.08
C LYS A 85 12.47 -4.33 -16.32
N LEU A 86 12.48 -4.24 -15.00
CA LEU A 86 12.77 -5.31 -14.04
C LEU A 86 11.52 -5.77 -13.30
N ALA A 87 10.59 -4.85 -12.98
CA ALA A 87 9.31 -5.17 -12.36
C ALA A 87 8.23 -4.18 -12.81
N ASP A 88 6.99 -4.67 -12.90
CA ASP A 88 5.80 -3.84 -13.08
C ASP A 88 5.53 -2.97 -11.84
N PRO A 89 4.83 -1.82 -12.00
CA PRO A 89 4.25 -1.12 -10.87
C PRO A 89 3.41 -2.09 -10.01
N THR A 90 3.52 -1.98 -8.70
CA THR A 90 2.81 -2.88 -7.79
C THR A 90 2.35 -2.18 -6.53
N VAL A 91 1.31 -2.73 -5.91
CA VAL A 91 0.78 -2.26 -4.64
C VAL A 91 0.97 -3.36 -3.61
N THR A 92 1.58 -3.03 -2.49
CA THR A 92 1.78 -3.95 -1.37
C THR A 92 1.17 -3.41 -0.10
N SER A 93 0.70 -4.30 0.77
CA SER A 93 0.11 -3.93 2.06
C SER A 93 0.87 -4.60 3.20
N ILE A 94 1.17 -3.81 4.24
CA ILE A 94 1.90 -4.30 5.41
C ILE A 94 0.91 -4.53 6.55
N LYS A 95 0.63 -5.80 6.84
CA LYS A 95 -0.19 -6.19 8.00
C LYS A 95 0.55 -5.77 9.28
N GLY A 96 -0.02 -4.82 10.02
CA GLY A 96 0.60 -4.25 11.23
C GLY A 96 1.40 -2.97 10.99
N ALA A 97 1.15 -2.24 9.90
CA ALA A 97 1.76 -0.94 9.61
C ALA A 97 1.87 0.01 10.82
N PRO A 98 0.86 0.17 11.72
CA PRO A 98 1.01 1.03 12.90
C PRO A 98 2.14 0.61 13.84
N ARG A 99 2.32 -0.70 14.06
CA ARG A 99 3.40 -1.22 14.92
C ARG A 99 4.77 -1.05 14.27
N LEU A 100 4.84 -1.21 12.94
CA LEU A 100 6.06 -0.98 12.19
C LEU A 100 6.44 0.50 12.19
N ALA A 101 5.47 1.39 12.02
CA ALA A 101 5.67 2.84 12.06
C ALA A 101 6.21 3.31 13.42
N ASP A 102 5.60 2.87 14.52
CA ASP A 102 6.09 3.15 15.87
C ASP A 102 7.53 2.66 16.08
N TYR A 103 7.84 1.43 15.65
CA TYR A 103 9.19 0.89 15.72
C TYR A 103 10.21 1.70 14.90
N LEU A 104 9.87 2.09 13.66
CA LEU A 104 10.74 2.91 12.80
C LEU A 104 10.94 4.30 13.39
N PHE A 105 9.89 4.90 13.94
CA PHE A 105 9.97 6.18 14.64
C PHE A 105 10.89 6.12 15.85
N GLN A 106 10.80 5.07 16.68
CA GLN A 106 11.72 4.84 17.80
C GLN A 106 13.16 4.63 17.34
N ARG A 107 13.38 4.05 16.14
CA ARG A 107 14.70 3.95 15.50
C ARG A 107 15.22 5.26 14.92
N GLY A 108 14.47 6.35 15.03
CA GLY A 108 14.87 7.68 14.53
C GLY A 108 14.46 7.95 13.08
N TRP A 109 13.66 7.10 12.43
CA TRP A 109 13.11 7.42 11.11
C TRP A 109 12.08 8.54 11.21
N ARG A 110 12.18 9.53 10.32
CA ARG A 110 11.28 10.67 10.22
C ARG A 110 10.97 10.92 8.76
N HIS A 111 9.76 11.42 8.51
CA HIS A 111 9.38 11.89 7.19
C HIS A 111 9.87 13.32 6.99
N HIS A 112 10.50 13.56 5.85
CA HIS A 112 11.08 14.83 5.43
C HIS A 112 10.58 15.14 4.01
N PRO A 113 9.40 15.79 3.88
CA PRO A 113 8.79 16.08 2.59
C PRO A 113 9.72 16.83 1.61
N GLU A 114 10.62 17.65 2.16
CA GLU A 114 11.61 18.43 1.41
C GLU A 114 12.70 17.59 0.74
N LEU A 115 12.84 16.31 1.13
CA LEU A 115 13.82 15.38 0.55
C LEU A 115 13.17 14.39 -0.44
N GLU A 116 11.86 14.48 -0.66
CA GLU A 116 11.16 13.60 -1.59
C GLU A 116 11.58 13.86 -3.03
N GLN A 117 11.88 12.79 -3.75
CA GLN A 117 12.24 12.83 -5.18
C GLN A 117 11.11 12.32 -6.07
N ILE A 118 10.11 11.68 -5.45
CA ILE A 118 9.02 11.00 -6.14
C ILE A 118 7.79 10.99 -5.24
N ARG A 119 6.60 11.18 -5.82
CA ARG A 119 5.32 11.06 -5.13
C ARG A 119 4.37 10.22 -5.94
N TRP A 120 3.64 9.34 -5.27
CA TRP A 120 2.51 8.68 -5.89
C TRP A 120 1.30 9.62 -5.92
N VAL A 121 0.59 9.63 -7.04
CA VAL A 121 -0.67 10.34 -7.24
C VAL A 121 -1.71 9.36 -7.79
N PRO A 122 -2.97 9.46 -7.35
CA PRO A 122 -4.02 8.56 -7.80
C PRO A 122 -4.33 8.77 -9.29
N THR A 123 -4.98 7.77 -9.88
CA THR A 123 -5.51 7.83 -11.23
C THR A 123 -6.46 9.04 -11.38
N PRO A 124 -6.24 9.91 -12.39
CA PRO A 124 -7.11 11.07 -12.60
C PRO A 124 -8.58 10.68 -12.79
N GLY A 125 -9.49 11.36 -12.08
CA GLY A 125 -10.94 11.15 -12.18
C GLY A 125 -11.49 9.87 -11.53
N GLY A 126 -10.65 9.05 -10.91
CA GLY A 126 -11.08 7.88 -10.13
C GLY A 126 -11.10 8.19 -8.63
N PRO A 127 -12.02 7.58 -7.83
CA PRO A 127 -11.83 7.56 -6.39
C PRO A 127 -10.53 6.80 -6.07
N PRO A 128 -9.65 7.32 -5.19
CA PRO A 128 -8.40 6.65 -4.86
C PRO A 128 -8.71 5.29 -4.23
N GLY A 129 -8.49 4.23 -5.01
CA GLY A 129 -8.64 2.86 -4.54
C GLY A 129 -7.35 2.39 -3.86
N PRO A 130 -7.40 1.55 -2.82
CA PRO A 130 -6.21 1.04 -2.14
C PRO A 130 -5.33 0.11 -3.01
N TYR A 131 -5.75 -0.17 -4.25
CA TYR A 131 -4.99 -0.94 -5.25
C TYR A 131 -4.82 -0.16 -6.55
N ASP A 132 -5.08 1.15 -6.52
CA ASP A 132 -4.84 2.02 -7.65
C ASP A 132 -3.33 2.12 -7.89
N THR A 133 -2.88 1.76 -9.08
CA THR A 133 -1.45 1.87 -9.43
C THR A 133 -1.05 3.31 -9.75
N GLY A 134 -2.02 4.19 -10.02
CA GLY A 134 -1.84 5.64 -10.21
C GLY A 134 -0.64 6.00 -11.10
N LEU A 135 0.02 7.10 -10.75
CA LEU A 135 1.31 7.50 -11.31
C LEU A 135 2.28 7.88 -10.20
N HIS A 136 3.57 7.78 -10.52
CA HIS A 136 4.60 8.40 -9.72
C HIS A 136 5.14 9.63 -10.46
N VAL A 137 4.99 10.80 -9.84
CA VAL A 137 5.45 12.08 -10.38
C VAL A 137 6.74 12.50 -9.70
N THR A 138 7.59 13.19 -10.44
CA THR A 138 8.80 13.85 -9.96
C THR A 138 8.58 15.35 -9.89
N PRO A 139 9.29 16.08 -9.02
CA PRO A 139 9.19 17.53 -9.01
C PRO A 139 9.67 18.10 -10.35
N ASP A 140 9.03 19.17 -10.81
CA ASP A 140 9.36 19.86 -12.04
C ASP A 140 10.60 20.78 -11.87
N GLU A 141 10.93 21.56 -12.90
CA GLU A 141 12.07 22.49 -12.89
C GLU A 141 11.96 23.58 -11.81
N ASN A 142 10.76 23.86 -11.32
CA ASN A 142 10.49 24.83 -10.26
C ASN A 142 10.42 24.19 -8.88
N GLY A 143 10.55 22.87 -8.79
CA GLY A 143 10.38 22.10 -7.55
C GLY A 143 8.92 21.86 -7.16
N GLU A 144 7.97 22.13 -8.05
CA GLU A 144 6.55 21.86 -7.84
C GLU A 144 6.21 20.41 -8.24
N TRP A 145 5.13 19.88 -7.68
CA TRP A 145 4.68 18.52 -7.97
C TRP A 145 3.53 18.58 -8.99
N PRO A 146 3.80 18.33 -10.27
CA PRO A 146 2.78 18.49 -11.30
C PRO A 146 1.66 17.46 -11.11
N MET A 147 0.42 17.90 -11.31
CA MET A 147 -0.70 16.98 -11.43
C MET A 147 -0.65 16.34 -12.83
N PRO A 148 -0.78 15.02 -12.97
CA PRO A 148 -0.76 14.39 -14.29
C PRO A 148 -1.88 14.90 -15.19
N ASP A 149 -1.56 15.23 -16.43
CA ASP A 149 -2.58 15.53 -17.45
C ASP A 149 -3.37 14.25 -17.75
N PRO A 150 -4.70 14.25 -17.61
CA PRO A 150 -5.52 13.11 -18.01
C PRO A 150 -5.33 12.69 -19.47
N GLU A 151 -4.99 13.62 -20.37
CA GLU A 151 -4.72 13.31 -21.78
C GLU A 151 -3.45 12.45 -21.93
N GLU A 152 -2.38 12.81 -21.23
CA GLU A 152 -1.13 12.03 -21.21
C GLU A 152 -1.29 10.71 -20.43
N PHE A 153 -2.14 10.68 -19.41
CA PHE A 153 -2.40 9.46 -18.63
C PHE A 153 -3.19 8.41 -19.42
N TYR A 154 -4.17 8.86 -20.21
CA TYR A 154 -5.02 8.03 -21.06
C TYR A 154 -4.65 8.19 -22.56
N ASP A 155 -3.36 8.05 -22.88
CA ASP A 155 -2.86 8.24 -24.24
C ASP A 155 -3.48 7.26 -25.25
N ILE A 156 -4.08 7.78 -26.31
CA ILE A 156 -4.68 6.97 -27.37
C ILE A 156 -3.64 6.19 -28.19
N ASP A 157 -2.37 6.63 -28.17
CA ASP A 157 -1.28 5.97 -28.87
C ASP A 157 -0.86 4.67 -28.16
N ASP A 158 -1.19 4.51 -26.88
CA ASP A 158 -0.95 3.31 -26.08
C ASP A 158 -2.01 2.19 -26.31
N ILE A 159 -2.99 2.43 -27.18
CA ILE A 159 -4.04 1.44 -27.48
C ILE A 159 -3.47 0.27 -28.31
N ASP A 160 -3.51 -0.93 -27.76
CA ASP A 160 -3.28 -2.18 -28.49
C ASP A 160 -4.60 -2.74 -29.05
N VAL A 161 -4.62 -3.09 -30.34
CA VAL A 161 -5.80 -3.66 -31.01
C VAL A 161 -5.47 -4.98 -31.66
N ARG A 162 -6.15 -6.04 -31.22
CA ARG A 162 -5.93 -7.42 -31.67
C ARG A 162 -7.24 -8.11 -32.02
N GLN A 163 -7.17 -9.06 -32.96
CA GLN A 163 -8.28 -9.93 -33.26
C GLN A 163 -8.32 -11.10 -32.25
N LEU A 164 -9.51 -11.46 -31.79
CA LEU A 164 -9.76 -12.59 -30.91
C LEU A 164 -10.05 -13.87 -31.71
N GLU A 165 -10.02 -15.02 -31.03
CA GLU A 165 -10.24 -16.33 -31.65
C GLU A 165 -11.64 -16.50 -32.25
N ASP A 166 -12.64 -15.80 -31.73
CA ASP A 166 -14.02 -15.79 -32.22
C ASP A 166 -14.24 -14.88 -33.45
N GLY A 167 -13.16 -14.24 -33.94
CA GLY A 167 -13.17 -13.33 -35.09
C GLY A 167 -13.52 -11.89 -34.75
N THR A 168 -13.91 -11.58 -33.51
CA THR A 168 -14.13 -10.20 -33.03
C THR A 168 -12.80 -9.48 -32.78
N TRP A 169 -12.86 -8.17 -32.58
CA TRP A 169 -11.70 -7.33 -32.31
C TRP A 169 -11.77 -6.76 -30.90
N ALA A 170 -10.63 -6.78 -30.21
CA ALA A 170 -10.45 -6.20 -28.89
C ALA A 170 -9.43 -5.06 -28.96
N ALA A 171 -9.82 -3.89 -28.46
CA ALA A 171 -8.91 -2.79 -28.16
C ALA A 171 -8.69 -2.74 -26.64
N ALA A 172 -7.44 -2.60 -26.21
CA ALA A 172 -7.06 -2.50 -24.80
C ALA A 172 -6.03 -1.40 -24.58
N HIS A 173 -6.18 -0.67 -23.49
CA HIS A 173 -5.23 0.33 -23.00
C HIS A 173 -4.52 -0.24 -21.76
N PRO A 174 -3.21 0.04 -21.55
CA PRO A 174 -2.47 -0.46 -20.38
C PRO A 174 -3.06 -0.02 -19.03
N ARG A 175 -3.88 1.04 -19.01
CA ARG A 175 -4.62 1.52 -17.83
C ARG A 175 -5.92 0.77 -17.54
N GLY A 176 -6.06 -0.46 -18.02
CA GLY A 176 -7.19 -1.34 -17.71
C GLY A 176 -8.50 -0.98 -18.42
N LEU A 177 -8.47 -0.12 -19.45
CA LEU A 177 -9.62 0.14 -20.30
C LEU A 177 -9.62 -0.85 -21.48
N ALA A 178 -10.78 -1.43 -21.78
CA ALA A 178 -10.93 -2.32 -22.91
C ALA A 178 -12.30 -2.18 -23.57
N PHE A 179 -12.35 -2.49 -24.85
CA PHE A 179 -13.57 -2.54 -25.65
C PHE A 179 -13.47 -3.64 -26.71
N GLN A 180 -14.59 -4.30 -26.99
CA GLN A 180 -14.66 -5.36 -27.99
C GLN A 180 -15.78 -5.07 -28.98
N ALA A 181 -15.53 -5.32 -30.26
CA ALA A 181 -16.49 -5.09 -31.33
C ALA A 181 -16.27 -6.03 -32.53
N PRO A 182 -17.25 -6.18 -33.44
CA PRO A 182 -17.12 -7.02 -34.63
C PRO A 182 -16.00 -6.59 -35.60
N THR A 183 -15.65 -5.30 -35.64
CA THR A 183 -14.60 -4.79 -36.54
C THR A 183 -13.48 -4.08 -35.79
N LYS A 184 -12.28 -4.04 -36.39
CA LYS A 184 -11.11 -3.34 -35.84
C LYS A 184 -11.39 -1.87 -35.57
N SER A 185 -12.04 -1.19 -36.51
CA SER A 185 -12.37 0.24 -36.41
C SER A 185 -13.37 0.52 -35.30
N GLU A 186 -14.39 -0.32 -35.12
CA GLU A 186 -15.37 -0.17 -34.04
C GLU A 186 -14.73 -0.43 -32.67
N ALA A 187 -13.83 -1.41 -32.58
CA ALA A 187 -13.12 -1.73 -31.35
C ALA A 187 -12.27 -0.53 -30.89
N TYR A 188 -11.50 0.04 -31.83
CA TYR A 188 -10.68 1.23 -31.56
C TYR A 188 -11.54 2.45 -31.22
N ALA A 189 -12.54 2.77 -32.04
CA ALA A 189 -13.41 3.93 -31.82
C ALA A 189 -14.14 3.83 -30.47
N GLY A 190 -14.66 2.66 -30.11
CA GLY A 190 -15.34 2.47 -28.83
C GLY A 190 -14.41 2.64 -27.63
N LEU A 191 -13.13 2.26 -27.74
CA LEU A 191 -12.15 2.52 -26.68
C LEU A 191 -11.77 4.01 -26.61
N VAL A 192 -11.60 4.68 -27.75
CA VAL A 192 -11.34 6.14 -27.80
C VAL A 192 -12.48 6.92 -27.14
N GLU A 193 -13.74 6.56 -27.37
CA GLU A 193 -14.87 7.22 -26.70
C GLU A 193 -14.87 6.98 -25.17
N LYS A 194 -14.48 5.78 -24.72
CA LYS A 194 -14.30 5.51 -23.28
C LYS A 194 -13.19 6.36 -22.69
N ILE A 195 -12.06 6.48 -23.37
CA ILE A 195 -10.93 7.34 -22.97
C ILE A 195 -11.37 8.80 -22.88
N ARG A 196 -12.05 9.32 -23.90
CA ARG A 196 -12.59 10.69 -23.89
C ARG A 196 -13.51 10.93 -22.70
N THR A 197 -14.37 9.96 -22.39
CA THR A 197 -15.26 10.03 -21.22
C THR A 197 -14.45 10.12 -19.93
N LYS A 198 -13.39 9.30 -19.78
CA LYS A 198 -12.52 9.31 -18.60
C LYS A 198 -11.74 10.60 -18.45
N ILE A 199 -11.19 11.14 -19.54
CA ILE A 199 -10.51 12.43 -19.55
C ILE A 199 -11.47 13.55 -19.12
N LYS A 200 -12.71 13.52 -19.61
CA LYS A 200 -13.74 14.47 -19.19
C LYS A 200 -14.07 14.34 -17.70
N GLU A 201 -14.34 13.12 -17.22
CA GLU A 201 -14.58 12.86 -15.79
C GLU A 201 -13.43 13.37 -14.91
N ALA A 202 -12.18 13.16 -15.35
CA ALA A 202 -11.00 13.63 -14.64
C ALA A 202 -10.89 15.16 -14.60
N ARG A 203 -11.23 15.86 -15.67
CA ARG A 203 -11.23 17.34 -15.71
C ARG A 203 -12.38 17.91 -14.88
N ASP A 204 -13.58 17.38 -15.03
CA ASP A 204 -14.78 17.84 -14.31
C ASP A 204 -14.65 17.60 -12.78
N GLY A 205 -13.95 16.54 -12.37
CA GLY A 205 -13.67 16.21 -10.96
C GLY A 205 -12.60 17.09 -10.29
N VAL A 206 -11.85 17.90 -11.04
CA VAL A 206 -10.85 18.84 -10.51
C VAL A 206 -11.47 20.21 -10.17
N GLU A 207 -12.68 20.50 -10.68
CA GLU A 207 -13.39 21.77 -10.45
C GLU A 207 -14.33 21.78 -9.22
N GLY A 208 -14.40 20.68 -8.46
CA GLY A 208 -15.26 20.54 -7.26
C GLY A 208 -14.49 20.46 -5.96
#